data_AF-A0A3D0PTM6-F1
#
_entry.id   AF-A0A3D0PTM6-F1
#
_cell.length_a   1.000
_cell.length_b   1.000
_cell.length_c   1.000
_cell.angle_alpha   90.00
_cell.angle_beta   90.00
_cell.angle_gamma   90.00
#
_symmetry.space_group_name_H-M   'P 1'
#
loop_
_entity.id
_entity.type
_entity.pdbx_description
1 polymer ?
#
loop_
_entity_poly.entity_id
_entity_poly.type
_entity_poly.pdbx_seq_one_letter_code
_entity_poly.pdbx_strand_id
1 'polypeptide(L)'
;MYHFIINPKSSSGKGIRYWRMVQQELDKREIPYTAAFTRYEKHATEIAKEICSKFTGIKNIIIVGGDGTVNEAINGITNYKEVLLGYIPSGSSNDLARSLKISRNPVKALESILTPIRFQYLDHGRMEFPDSNIAPRKFACSSGIGYDANVCYEVSTSPLKKSLTVLVQANLYILQLRLNSCLQ
;
A
#
# COMPACT_ATOMS: atom_id res chain seq x y z
N MET A 1 2.35 -20.73 5.37
CA MET A 1 1.32 -20.40 4.37
C MET A 1 1.31 -18.88 4.17
N TYR A 2 1.07 -18.43 2.94
CA TYR A 2 1.06 -17.00 2.57
C TYR A 2 -0.37 -16.50 2.28
N HIS A 3 -0.74 -15.33 2.79
CA HIS A 3 -2.07 -14.76 2.59
C HIS A 3 -1.99 -13.49 1.75
N PHE A 4 -2.44 -13.55 0.50
CA PHE A 4 -2.42 -12.43 -0.42
C PHE A 4 -3.69 -11.60 -0.32
N ILE A 5 -3.54 -10.29 -0.16
CA ILE A 5 -4.59 -9.28 -0.28
C ILE A 5 -4.32 -8.49 -1.56
N ILE A 6 -5.19 -8.64 -2.54
CA ILE A 6 -4.98 -8.12 -3.90
C ILE A 6 -5.95 -6.97 -4.15
N ASN A 7 -5.42 -5.80 -4.52
CA ASN A 7 -6.22 -4.73 -5.10
C ASN A 7 -6.18 -4.83 -6.64
N PRO A 8 -7.19 -5.47 -7.29
CA PRO A 8 -7.13 -5.71 -8.72
C PRO A 8 -7.17 -4.42 -9.55
N LYS A 9 -7.78 -3.36 -9.02
CA LYS A 9 -7.99 -2.07 -9.71
C LYS A 9 -6.81 -1.10 -9.54
N SER A 10 -5.80 -1.42 -8.73
CA SER A 10 -4.67 -0.52 -8.48
C SER A 10 -3.97 -0.11 -9.79
N SER A 11 -3.68 1.19 -9.94
CA SER A 11 -3.02 1.79 -11.11
C SER A 11 -3.63 1.32 -12.44
N SER A 12 -4.94 1.49 -12.60
CA SER A 12 -5.68 1.17 -13.84
C SER A 12 -5.56 -0.30 -14.26
N GLY A 13 -5.68 -1.22 -13.29
CA GLY A 13 -5.65 -2.67 -13.55
C GLY A 13 -4.26 -3.30 -13.55
N LYS A 14 -3.22 -2.55 -13.16
CA LYS A 14 -1.88 -3.10 -12.96
C LYS A 14 -1.83 -4.15 -11.83
N GLY A 15 -2.67 -3.99 -10.81
CA GLY A 15 -2.75 -4.91 -9.67
C GLY A 15 -3.10 -6.34 -10.09
N ILE A 16 -4.14 -6.52 -10.90
CA ILE A 16 -4.52 -7.86 -11.38
C ILE A 16 -3.46 -8.47 -12.31
N ARG A 17 -2.77 -7.66 -13.12
CA ARG A 17 -1.66 -8.14 -13.97
C ARG A 17 -0.48 -8.63 -13.13
N TYR A 18 -0.11 -7.88 -12.10
CA TYR A 18 0.98 -8.25 -11.19
C TYR A 18 0.63 -9.50 -10.40
N TRP A 19 -0.62 -9.60 -9.93
CA TRP A 19 -1.10 -10.81 -9.29
C TRP A 19 -0.97 -12.04 -10.19
N ARG A 20 -1.36 -11.97 -11.48
CA ARG A 20 -1.21 -13.11 -12.41
C ARG A 20 0.23 -13.59 -12.54
N MET A 21 1.20 -12.67 -12.62
CA MET A 21 2.63 -13.02 -12.67
C MET A 21 3.09 -13.69 -11.38
N VAL A 22 2.66 -13.17 -10.24
CA VAL A 22 2.98 -13.71 -8.90
C VAL A 22 2.34 -15.09 -8.72
N GLN A 23 1.08 -15.24 -9.11
CA GLN A 23 0.33 -16.48 -9.00
C GLN A 23 1.00 -17.60 -9.81
N GLN A 24 1.40 -17.31 -11.05
CA GLN A 24 2.14 -18.28 -11.89
C GLN A 24 3.43 -18.77 -11.22
N GLU A 25 4.19 -17.89 -10.59
CA GLU A 25 5.42 -18.27 -9.88
C GLU A 25 5.14 -19.07 -8.60
N LEU A 26 4.08 -18.74 -7.87
CA LEU A 26 3.65 -19.51 -6.68
C LEU A 26 3.20 -20.92 -7.07
N ASP A 27 2.35 -21.02 -8.09
CA ASP A 27 1.81 -22.29 -8.60
C ASP A 27 2.95 -23.18 -9.14
N LYS A 28 3.87 -22.60 -9.92
CA LYS A 28 5.05 -23.31 -10.45
C LYS A 28 5.95 -23.90 -9.36
N ARG A 29 6.03 -23.25 -8.20
CA ARG A 29 6.86 -23.67 -7.07
C ARG A 29 6.08 -24.43 -6.00
N GLU A 30 4.80 -24.71 -6.25
CA GLU A 30 3.89 -25.40 -5.33
C GLU A 30 3.83 -24.74 -3.94
N ILE A 31 3.93 -23.41 -3.90
CA ILE A 31 3.92 -22.66 -2.64
C ILE A 31 2.48 -22.52 -2.15
N PRO A 32 2.15 -22.92 -0.90
CA PRO A 32 0.79 -22.81 -0.39
C PRO A 32 0.39 -21.37 -0.07
N TYR A 33 -0.69 -20.88 -0.69
CA TYR A 33 -1.23 -19.54 -0.47
C TYR A 33 -2.76 -19.48 -0.44
N THR A 34 -3.29 -18.39 0.12
CA THR A 34 -4.68 -17.95 -0.04
C THR A 34 -4.70 -16.60 -0.74
N ALA A 35 -5.68 -16.33 -1.59
CA ALA A 35 -5.81 -15.06 -2.31
C ALA A 35 -7.18 -14.41 -2.09
N ALA A 36 -7.21 -13.18 -1.61
CA ALA A 36 -8.42 -12.40 -1.39
C ALA A 36 -8.38 -11.09 -2.18
N PHE A 37 -9.42 -10.83 -2.98
CA PHE A 37 -9.50 -9.65 -3.83
C PHE A 37 -10.33 -8.55 -3.17
N THR A 38 -9.76 -7.35 -3.08
CA THR A 38 -10.48 -6.17 -2.60
C THR A 38 -11.56 -5.76 -3.62
N ARG A 39 -12.69 -5.23 -3.12
CA ARG A 39 -13.87 -4.92 -3.94
C ARG A 39 -14.27 -3.45 -3.83
N TYR A 40 -14.08 -2.89 -2.64
CA TYR A 40 -14.41 -1.51 -2.28
C TYR A 40 -13.32 -0.95 -1.33
N GLU A 41 -13.38 0.35 -1.06
CA GLU A 41 -12.46 1.05 -0.15
C GLU A 41 -12.55 0.44 1.26
N LYS A 42 -11.42 0.32 1.95
CA LYS A 42 -11.28 -0.31 3.28
C LYS A 42 -11.48 -1.82 3.33
N HIS A 43 -11.82 -2.48 2.23
CA HIS A 43 -11.98 -3.94 2.21
C HIS A 43 -10.68 -4.68 2.58
N ALA A 44 -9.49 -4.12 2.30
CA ALA A 44 -8.24 -4.75 2.76
C ALA A 44 -8.09 -4.73 4.29
N THR A 45 -8.71 -3.76 4.98
CA THR A 45 -8.79 -3.71 6.44
C THR A 45 -9.56 -4.93 6.97
N GLU A 46 -10.71 -5.21 6.37
CA GLU A 46 -11.58 -6.32 6.78
C GLU A 46 -10.90 -7.67 6.53
N ILE A 47 -10.29 -7.84 5.36
CA ILE A 47 -9.56 -9.06 5.00
C ILE A 47 -8.38 -9.28 5.95
N ALA A 48 -7.58 -8.23 6.24
CA ALA A 48 -6.46 -8.35 7.17
C ALA A 48 -6.91 -8.74 8.58
N LYS A 49 -8.03 -8.17 9.04
CA LYS A 49 -8.65 -8.51 10.32
C LYS A 49 -9.13 -9.96 10.35
N GLU A 50 -9.77 -10.44 9.29
CA GLU A 50 -10.22 -11.82 9.14
C GLU A 50 -9.04 -12.81 9.16
N ILE A 51 -7.95 -12.52 8.43
CA ILE A 51 -6.73 -13.35 8.48
C ILE A 51 -6.18 -13.41 9.90
N CYS A 52 -6.15 -12.28 10.61
CA CYS A 52 -5.65 -12.22 11.97
C CYS A 52 -6.50 -13.00 12.97
N SER A 53 -7.83 -13.08 12.77
CA SER A 53 -8.72 -13.83 13.66
C SER A 53 -8.82 -15.31 13.32
N LYS A 54 -8.75 -15.66 12.04
CA LYS A 54 -8.97 -17.03 11.54
C LYS A 54 -7.75 -17.93 11.73
N PHE A 55 -6.54 -17.38 11.65
CA PHE A 55 -5.31 -18.15 11.72
C PHE A 55 -4.56 -17.87 13.03
N THR A 56 -3.93 -18.91 13.58
CA THR A 56 -3.11 -18.82 14.80
C THR A 56 -1.62 -18.80 14.44
N GLY A 57 -0.80 -18.16 15.28
CA GLY A 57 0.64 -18.05 15.07
C GLY A 57 1.02 -16.97 14.05
N ILE A 58 2.24 -17.06 13.52
CA ILE A 58 2.79 -16.05 12.59
C ILE A 58 2.06 -16.10 11.25
N LYS A 59 1.44 -14.99 10.85
CA LYS A 59 0.75 -14.80 9.56
C LYS A 59 1.65 -14.04 8.59
N ASN A 60 1.89 -14.62 7.42
CA ASN A 60 2.55 -13.92 6.31
C ASN A 60 1.47 -13.24 5.45
N ILE A 61 1.23 -11.95 5.65
CA ILE A 61 0.24 -11.17 4.90
C ILE A 61 0.95 -10.43 3.78
N ILE A 62 0.63 -10.72 2.51
CA ILE A 62 1.27 -10.13 1.35
C ILE A 62 0.27 -9.23 0.64
N ILE A 63 0.65 -7.98 0.40
CA ILE A 63 -0.21 -6.99 -0.24
C ILE A 63 0.23 -6.82 -1.68
N VAL A 64 -0.69 -7.03 -2.61
CA VAL A 64 -0.52 -6.70 -4.04
C VAL A 64 -1.37 -5.47 -4.33
N GLY A 65 -0.77 -4.29 -4.27
CA GLY A 65 -1.51 -3.04 -4.29
C GLY A 65 -0.64 -1.79 -4.34
N GLY A 66 -1.24 -0.63 -4.10
CA GLY A 66 -0.50 0.59 -3.83
C GLY A 66 -0.40 0.87 -2.33
N ASP A 67 0.20 2.00 -1.98
CA ASP A 67 0.39 2.40 -0.58
C ASP A 67 -0.94 2.54 0.18
N GLY A 68 -2.02 2.94 -0.50
CA GLY A 68 -3.36 2.96 0.09
C GLY A 68 -3.87 1.58 0.52
N THR A 69 -3.59 0.53 -0.27
CA THR A 69 -3.95 -0.85 0.11
C THR A 69 -3.13 -1.31 1.31
N VAL A 70 -1.85 -0.93 1.37
CA VAL A 70 -1.01 -1.17 2.56
C VAL A 70 -1.59 -0.48 3.78
N ASN A 71 -2.00 0.78 3.61
CA ASN A 71 -2.58 1.58 4.67
C ASN A 71 -3.88 0.99 5.22
N GLU A 72 -4.75 0.45 4.36
CA GLU A 72 -5.95 -0.28 4.80
C GLU A 72 -5.57 -1.53 5.61
N ALA A 73 -4.66 -2.36 5.08
CA ALA A 73 -4.29 -3.61 5.73
C ALA A 73 -3.66 -3.39 7.13
N ILE A 74 -2.77 -2.40 7.29
CA ILE A 74 -2.18 -2.11 8.62
C ILE A 74 -3.24 -1.68 9.65
N ASN A 75 -4.34 -1.07 9.21
CA ASN A 75 -5.44 -0.71 10.11
C ASN A 75 -6.28 -1.94 10.50
N GLY A 76 -6.24 -3.01 9.70
CA GLY A 76 -6.92 -4.28 9.99
C GLY A 76 -6.13 -5.26 10.84
N ILE A 77 -4.80 -5.13 10.88
CA ILE A 77 -3.93 -6.00 11.70
C ILE A 77 -4.18 -5.74 13.18
N THR A 78 -4.55 -6.80 13.91
CA THR A 78 -4.89 -6.75 15.34
C THR A 78 -3.67 -6.91 16.24
N ASN A 79 -2.72 -7.78 15.86
CA ASN A 79 -1.46 -7.99 16.58
C ASN A 79 -0.27 -7.97 15.61
N TYR A 80 0.48 -6.87 15.59
CA TYR A 80 1.65 -6.71 14.71
C TYR A 80 2.79 -7.70 14.99
N LYS A 81 2.89 -8.22 16.22
CA LYS A 81 3.95 -9.18 16.58
C LYS A 81 3.76 -10.55 15.91
N GLU A 82 2.55 -10.85 15.47
CA GLU A 82 2.20 -12.08 14.78
C GLU A 82 2.12 -11.92 13.26
N VAL A 83 2.48 -10.76 12.71
CA VAL A 83 2.33 -10.51 11.27
C VAL A 83 3.68 -10.17 10.63
N LEU A 84 4.03 -10.95 9.61
CA LEU A 84 5.07 -10.59 8.65
C LEU A 84 4.37 -10.01 7.41
N LEU A 85 4.66 -8.75 7.12
CA LEU A 85 4.03 -8.00 6.03
C LEU A 85 4.93 -8.02 4.79
N GLY A 86 4.44 -8.63 3.71
CA GLY A 86 5.06 -8.53 2.38
C GLY A 86 4.33 -7.50 1.52
N TYR A 87 5.06 -6.85 0.60
CA TYR A 87 4.50 -5.83 -0.28
C TYR A 87 5.00 -6.00 -1.72
N ILE A 88 4.05 -6.16 -2.64
CA ILE A 88 4.27 -6.21 -4.09
C ILE A 88 3.63 -4.95 -4.70
N PRO A 89 4.43 -3.94 -5.03
CA PRO A 89 3.93 -2.60 -5.35
C PRO A 89 3.36 -2.53 -6.77
N SER A 90 2.04 -2.33 -6.88
CA SER A 90 1.30 -2.16 -8.13
C SER A 90 0.62 -0.79 -8.26
N GLY A 91 0.82 0.13 -7.31
CA GLY A 91 0.33 1.51 -7.36
C GLY A 91 1.16 2.43 -8.27
N SER A 92 0.74 3.70 -8.36
CA SER A 92 1.35 4.72 -9.21
C SER A 92 2.54 5.41 -8.52
N SER A 93 2.38 5.85 -7.27
CA SER A 93 3.44 6.52 -6.49
C SER A 93 4.40 5.52 -5.84
N ASN A 94 3.86 4.56 -5.07
CA ASN A 94 4.60 3.52 -4.32
C ASN A 94 5.73 4.11 -3.47
N ASP A 95 5.41 5.16 -2.72
CA ASP A 95 6.38 5.89 -1.90
C ASP A 95 6.94 5.01 -0.78
N LEU A 96 6.09 4.17 -0.18
CA LEU A 96 6.52 3.18 0.81
C LEU A 96 7.50 2.19 0.19
N ALA A 97 7.17 1.65 -0.98
CA ALA A 97 8.04 0.68 -1.66
C ALA A 97 9.41 1.29 -2.00
N ARG A 98 9.43 2.56 -2.43
CA ARG A 98 10.67 3.27 -2.74
C ARG A 98 11.52 3.47 -1.50
N SER A 99 10.91 3.89 -0.39
CA SER A 99 11.59 4.06 0.90
C SER A 99 12.19 2.73 1.40
N LEU A 100 11.41 1.65 1.30
CA LEU A 100 11.81 0.31 1.71
C LEU A 100 12.70 -0.41 0.68
N LYS A 101 13.07 0.26 -0.43
CA LYS A 101 13.86 -0.30 -1.54
C LYS A 101 13.29 -1.60 -2.13
N ILE A 102 11.97 -1.74 -2.12
CA ILE A 102 11.25 -2.88 -2.68
C ILE A 102 11.24 -2.76 -4.21
N SER A 103 11.57 -3.85 -4.89
CA SER A 103 11.56 -3.92 -6.35
C SER A 103 10.17 -3.63 -6.94
N ARG A 104 10.13 -2.84 -8.02
CA ARG A 104 8.90 -2.60 -8.80
C ARG A 104 8.52 -3.78 -9.71
N ASN A 105 9.46 -4.70 -9.96
CA ASN A 105 9.16 -5.95 -10.67
C ASN A 105 8.48 -6.91 -9.69
N PRO A 106 7.26 -7.40 -9.98
CA PRO A 106 6.46 -8.19 -9.04
C PRO A 106 7.08 -9.54 -8.70
N VAL A 107 7.76 -10.18 -9.66
CA VAL A 107 8.44 -11.47 -9.45
C VAL A 107 9.65 -11.27 -8.53
N LYS A 108 10.46 -10.22 -8.74
CA LYS A 108 11.58 -9.90 -7.84
C LYS A 108 11.12 -9.51 -6.44
N ALA A 109 9.99 -8.81 -6.32
CA ALA A 109 9.38 -8.50 -5.03
C ALA A 109 8.92 -9.79 -4.32
N LEU A 110 8.30 -10.71 -5.06
CA LEU A 110 7.96 -12.04 -4.56
C LEU A 110 9.19 -12.83 -4.10
N GLU A 111 10.28 -12.86 -4.86
CA GLU A 111 11.53 -13.53 -4.44
C GLU A 111 12.01 -13.02 -3.08
N SER A 112 11.98 -11.70 -2.88
CA SER A 112 12.41 -11.07 -1.63
C SER A 112 11.52 -11.44 -0.44
N ILE A 113 10.26 -11.78 -0.70
CA ILE A 113 9.29 -12.22 0.32
C ILE A 113 9.51 -13.70 0.65
N LEU A 114 9.73 -14.54 -0.38
CA LEU A 114 9.90 -15.98 -0.22
C LEU A 114 11.27 -16.37 0.34
N THR A 115 12.29 -15.56 0.05
CA THR A 115 13.68 -15.75 0.47
C THR A 115 14.21 -14.48 1.13
N PRO A 116 13.68 -14.10 2.31
CA PRO A 116 14.04 -12.84 2.95
C PRO A 116 15.49 -12.85 3.41
N ILE A 117 16.28 -11.90 2.92
CA ILE A 117 17.65 -11.68 3.38
C ILE A 117 17.66 -10.88 4.70
N ARG A 118 16.63 -10.05 4.93
CA ARG A 118 16.49 -9.20 6.11
C ARG A 118 15.03 -8.92 6.41
N PHE A 119 14.70 -8.87 7.70
CA PHE A 119 13.45 -8.29 8.21
C PHE A 119 13.69 -6.84 8.69
N GLN A 120 12.69 -5.99 8.49
CA GLN A 120 12.73 -4.60 8.95
C GLN A 120 11.44 -4.28 9.69
N TYR A 121 11.55 -3.60 10.83
CA TYR A 121 10.41 -3.02 11.51
C TYR A 121 9.88 -1.83 10.72
N LEU A 122 8.57 -1.80 10.52
CA LEU A 122 7.87 -0.68 9.90
C LEU A 122 7.15 0.09 11.01
N ASP A 123 7.60 1.31 11.25
CA ASP A 123 6.89 2.24 12.14
C ASP A 123 5.59 2.70 11.47
N HIS A 124 4.56 2.92 12.28
CA HIS A 124 3.32 3.53 11.83
C HIS A 124 2.98 4.71 12.72
N GLY A 125 2.53 5.79 12.10
CA GLY A 125 1.91 6.89 12.82
C GLY A 125 0.49 6.52 13.24
N ARG A 126 0.00 7.17 14.29
CA ARG A 126 -1.37 7.04 14.77
C ARG A 126 -1.95 8.44 14.94
N MET A 127 -3.09 8.68 14.31
CA MET A 127 -3.91 9.87 14.49
C MET A 127 -5.08 9.54 15.41
N GLU A 128 -5.28 10.41 16.39
CA GLU A 128 -6.38 10.36 17.33
C GLU A 128 -7.23 11.61 17.17
N PHE A 129 -8.53 11.48 17.45
CA PHE A 129 -9.49 12.56 17.28
C PHE A 129 -10.34 12.69 18.55
N PRO A 130 -9.80 13.30 19.63
CA PRO A 130 -10.39 13.27 20.97
C PRO A 130 -11.83 13.81 21.04
N ASP A 131 -12.14 14.81 20.22
CA ASP A 131 -13.42 15.53 20.24
C ASP A 131 -14.35 15.16 19.09
N SER A 132 -14.13 14.01 18.45
CA SER A 132 -14.95 13.55 17.32
C SER A 132 -15.38 12.10 17.49
N ASN A 133 -16.50 11.72 16.88
CA ASN A 133 -16.93 10.31 16.77
C ASN A 133 -16.12 9.51 15.73
N ILE A 134 -14.89 9.93 15.43
CA ILE A 134 -14.02 9.30 14.42
C ILE A 134 -13.05 8.35 15.12
N ALA A 135 -13.06 7.09 14.70
CA ALA A 135 -12.12 6.09 15.20
C ALA A 135 -10.66 6.49 14.90
N PRO A 136 -9.71 6.18 15.80
CA PRO A 136 -8.30 6.44 15.56
C PRO A 136 -7.83 5.71 14.31
N ARG A 137 -6.89 6.34 13.59
CA ARG A 137 -6.38 5.83 12.31
C ARG A 137 -4.88 5.73 12.32
N LYS A 138 -4.36 4.69 11.66
CA LYS A 138 -2.92 4.47 11.51
C LYS A 138 -2.49 4.81 10.10
N PHE A 139 -1.23 5.23 9.95
CA PHE A 139 -0.63 5.47 8.64
C PHE A 139 0.82 4.97 8.55
N ALA A 140 1.21 4.42 7.40
CA ALA A 140 2.57 3.92 7.16
C ALA A 140 3.49 4.89 6.41
N CYS A 141 2.93 5.88 5.69
CA CYS A 141 3.73 6.83 4.90
C CYS A 141 3.68 8.23 5.50
N SER A 142 2.52 8.87 5.42
CA SER A 142 2.33 10.26 5.81
C SER A 142 0.87 10.55 6.10
N SER A 143 0.66 11.62 6.88
CA SER A 143 -0.62 12.26 7.12
C SER A 143 -0.43 13.77 7.01
N GLY A 144 -1.41 14.49 6.47
CA GLY A 144 -1.37 15.95 6.29
C GLY A 144 -2.67 16.61 6.74
N ILE A 145 -2.60 17.89 7.10
CA ILE A 145 -3.74 18.73 7.48
C ILE A 145 -3.59 20.14 6.90
N GLY A 146 -4.71 20.76 6.55
CA GLY A 146 -4.72 22.10 5.98
C GLY A 146 -4.62 22.10 4.46
N TYR A 147 -3.77 22.97 3.90
CA TYR A 147 -3.75 23.24 2.46
C TYR A 147 -3.30 22.04 1.61
N ASP A 148 -2.28 21.30 2.06
CA ASP A 148 -1.79 20.10 1.39
C ASP A 148 -2.88 19.01 1.32
N ALA A 149 -3.58 18.79 2.43
CA ALA A 149 -4.69 17.86 2.51
C ALA A 149 -5.85 18.27 1.58
N ASN A 150 -6.13 19.58 1.49
CA ASN A 150 -7.14 20.10 0.58
C ASN A 150 -6.77 19.85 -0.90
N VAL A 151 -5.50 20.10 -1.28
CA VAL A 151 -5.02 19.79 -2.63
C VAL A 151 -5.14 18.30 -2.93
N CYS A 152 -4.75 17.42 -2.00
CA CYS A 152 -4.93 15.97 -2.16
C CYS A 152 -6.39 15.57 -2.31
N TYR A 153 -7.29 16.20 -1.54
CA TYR A 153 -8.73 15.97 -1.63
C TYR A 153 -9.26 16.34 -3.01
N GLU A 154 -8.99 17.56 -3.48
CA GLU A 154 -9.41 18.05 -4.80
C GLU A 154 -8.89 17.17 -5.94
N VAL A 155 -7.62 16.78 -5.89
CA VAL A 155 -7.04 15.85 -6.89
C VAL A 155 -7.74 14.49 -6.84
N SER A 156 -8.11 14.00 -5.65
CA SER A 156 -8.73 12.68 -5.48
C SER A 156 -10.18 12.61 -5.98
N THR A 157 -10.93 13.69 -5.84
CA THR A 157 -12.34 13.82 -6.25
C THR A 157 -12.49 14.31 -7.68
N SER A 158 -11.44 14.92 -8.25
CA SER A 158 -11.46 15.44 -9.62
C SER A 158 -11.68 14.35 -10.68
N PRO A 159 -12.65 14.53 -11.60
CA PRO A 159 -12.83 13.64 -12.76
C PRO A 159 -11.60 13.55 -13.66
N LEU A 160 -10.78 14.61 -13.68
CA LEU A 160 -9.59 14.73 -14.53
C LEU A 160 -8.45 13.81 -14.08
N LYS A 161 -8.48 13.28 -12.84
CA LYS A 161 -7.46 12.34 -12.33
C LYS A 161 -7.28 11.13 -13.24
N LYS A 162 -8.36 10.61 -13.82
CA LYS A 162 -8.30 9.44 -14.73
C LYS A 162 -7.51 9.75 -16.00
N SER A 163 -7.66 10.95 -16.55
CA SER A 163 -6.99 11.40 -17.78
C SER A 163 -5.57 11.90 -17.51
N LEU A 164 -5.34 12.58 -16.38
CA LEU A 164 -4.04 13.17 -16.03
C LEU A 164 -3.04 12.15 -15.46
N THR A 165 -3.47 11.05 -14.85
CA THR A 165 -2.53 10.00 -14.39
C THR A 165 -1.76 9.37 -15.56
N VAL A 166 -2.34 9.40 -16.77
CA VAL A 166 -1.70 8.94 -18.02
C VAL A 166 -0.72 9.98 -18.58
N LEU A 167 -1.01 11.28 -18.43
CA LEU A 167 -0.19 12.40 -18.95
C LEU A 167 0.96 12.79 -18.02
N VAL A 168 0.78 12.69 -16.70
CA VAL A 168 1.77 13.14 -15.70
C VAL A 168 2.95 12.17 -15.55
N GLN A 169 2.83 10.91 -16.01
CA GLN A 169 3.99 10.02 -16.12
C GLN A 169 5.04 10.52 -17.12
N ALA A 170 4.70 11.47 -18.00
CA ALA A 170 5.60 11.93 -19.06
C ALA A 170 6.42 13.18 -18.73
N ASN A 171 5.97 14.11 -17.87
CA ASN A 171 6.75 15.31 -17.51
C ASN A 171 6.04 16.09 -16.39
N LEU A 172 6.42 15.92 -15.12
CA LEU A 172 6.16 16.95 -14.12
C LEU A 172 7.49 17.46 -13.57
N TYR A 173 8.06 18.42 -14.31
CA TYR A 173 8.88 19.47 -13.71
C TYR A 173 7.96 20.21 -12.73
N ILE A 174 8.09 19.92 -11.44
CA ILE A 174 7.53 20.81 -10.41
C ILE A 174 8.32 22.12 -10.56
N LEU A 175 7.64 23.15 -11.03
CA LEU A 175 8.11 24.53 -11.03
C LEU A 175 8.38 24.90 -9.57
N GLN A 176 9.64 24.80 -9.12
CA GLN A 176 10.08 25.35 -7.85
C GLN A 176 9.98 26.86 -7.94
N LEU A 177 8.88 27.43 -7.43
CA LEU A 177 8.86 28.83 -7.05
C LEU A 177 9.74 28.96 -5.79
N ARG A 178 11.01 29.33 -6.00
CA ARG A 178 11.89 29.82 -4.94
C ARG A 178 11.32 31.15 -4.44
N LEU A 179 10.76 31.16 -3.23
CA LEU A 179 10.61 32.40 -2.47
C LEU A 179 11.97 32.68 -1.79
N ASN A 180 12.72 33.63 -2.35
CA ASN A 180 13.86 34.22 -1.67
C ASN A 180 13.33 35.20 -0.61
N SER A 181 13.50 34.89 0.67
CA SER A 181 13.49 35.91 1.71
C SER A 181 14.92 36.43 1.87
N CYS A 182 15.22 37.56 1.22
CA CYS A 182 16.35 38.40 1.62
C CYS A 182 15.94 39.13 2.90
N LEU A 183 16.57 38.78 4.02
CA LEU A 183 16.67 39.65 5.18
C LEU A 183 18.04 40.36 5.11
N GLN A 184 18.01 41.67 4.88
CA GLN A 184 18.85 42.63 5.58
C GLN A 184 17.92 43.67 6.19
#